data_AF-A0A9D6ZFJ5-F1
#
_entry.id   AF-A0A9D6ZFJ5-F1
#
_cell.length_a   1.000
_cell.length_b   1.000
_cell.length_c   1.000
_cell.angle_alpha   90.00
_cell.angle_beta   90.00
_cell.angle_gamma   90.00
#
_symmetry.space_group_name_H-M   'P 1'
#
loop_
_entity.id
_entity.type
_entity.pdbx_description
1 polymer ?
#
loop_
_entity_poly.entity_id
_entity_poly.type
_entity_poly.pdbx_seq_one_letter_code
_entity_poly.pdbx_strand_id
1 'polypeptide(L)'
;MGGSFDPVHLGHLRVALDVLQTLSIPRIKFIPCQQQVLKIQAPLDQIHRLAMLKLAIDGVQGFEVDERELNRPAPSYTVDTLQALRKEYPTHPLCFILGGDAAKSLEQWYHWPALFDLAHLIIVSRPAADVTQLPWL
;
A
#
# COMPACT_ATOMS: atom_id res chain seq x y z
N MET A 1 -1.80 3.24 0.26
CA MET A 1 -1.75 2.00 -0.52
C MET A 1 -0.32 1.75 -0.94
N GLY A 2 0.32 0.70 -0.41
CA GLY A 2 1.71 0.35 -0.75
C GLY A 2 1.78 -0.68 -1.88
N GLY A 3 2.87 -0.67 -2.66
CA GLY A 3 3.10 -1.67 -3.71
C GLY A 3 4.33 -1.38 -4.57
N SER A 4 4.79 -2.38 -5.35
CA SER A 4 5.84 -2.14 -6.34
C SER A 4 5.38 -1.27 -7.49
N PHE A 5 4.10 -1.38 -7.88
CA PHE A 5 3.53 -0.75 -9.09
C PHE A 5 4.38 -1.03 -10.32
N ASP A 6 4.54 -2.32 -10.63
CA ASP A 6 5.49 -2.84 -11.62
C ASP A 6 4.82 -3.68 -12.72
N PRO A 7 4.11 -3.05 -13.69
CA PRO A 7 3.69 -1.65 -13.69
C PRO A 7 2.42 -1.41 -12.86
N VAL A 8 2.07 -0.15 -12.62
CA VAL A 8 0.71 0.23 -12.20
C VAL A 8 -0.30 -0.25 -13.26
N HIS A 9 -1.50 -0.62 -12.83
CA HIS A 9 -2.53 -1.16 -13.74
C HIS A 9 -3.94 -0.87 -13.18
N LEU A 10 -4.97 -1.09 -14.00
CA LEU A 10 -6.37 -0.77 -13.67
C LEU A 10 -6.85 -1.42 -12.38
N GLY A 11 -6.41 -2.64 -12.05
CA GLY A 11 -6.73 -3.27 -10.77
C GLY A 11 -6.28 -2.45 -9.54
N HIS A 12 -5.14 -1.75 -9.60
CA HIS A 12 -4.71 -0.87 -8.51
C HIS A 12 -5.60 0.36 -8.41
N LEU A 13 -5.87 1.01 -9.54
CA LEU A 13 -6.64 2.24 -9.62
C LEU A 13 -8.10 2.01 -9.22
N ARG A 14 -8.68 0.89 -9.66
CA ARG A 14 -10.06 0.53 -9.33
C ARG A 14 -10.24 0.32 -7.84
N VAL A 15 -9.34 -0.45 -7.22
CA VAL A 15 -9.36 -0.68 -5.77
C VAL A 15 -9.23 0.63 -5.00
N ALA A 16 -8.29 1.51 -5.39
CA ALA A 16 -8.15 2.80 -4.74
C ALA A 16 -9.43 3.65 -4.90
N LEU A 17 -10.02 3.69 -6.09
CA LEU A 17 -11.25 4.45 -6.33
C LEU A 17 -12.43 3.91 -5.52
N ASP A 18 -12.61 2.59 -5.49
CA ASP A 18 -13.66 1.93 -4.72
C ASP A 18 -13.51 2.22 -3.23
N VAL A 19 -12.29 2.20 -2.69
CA VAL A 19 -12.02 2.55 -1.29
C VAL A 19 -12.30 4.02 -1.00
N LEU A 20 -11.85 4.93 -1.88
CA LEU A 20 -12.08 6.37 -1.79
C LEU A 20 -13.59 6.68 -1.70
N GLN A 21 -14.38 6.07 -2.60
CA GLN A 21 -15.81 6.29 -2.70
C GLN A 21 -16.60 5.59 -1.59
N THR A 22 -16.36 4.31 -1.36
CA THR A 22 -17.15 3.48 -0.44
C THR A 22 -16.96 3.89 1.01
N LEU A 23 -15.73 4.24 1.39
CA LEU A 23 -15.40 4.62 2.77
C LEU A 23 -15.35 6.14 2.96
N SER A 24 -15.71 6.92 1.94
CA SER A 24 -15.63 8.39 1.95
C SER A 24 -14.26 8.91 2.40
N ILE A 25 -13.18 8.20 2.01
CA ILE A 25 -11.82 8.61 2.32
C ILE A 25 -11.45 9.75 1.37
N PRO A 26 -11.03 10.92 1.86
CA PRO A 26 -10.80 12.08 1.00
C PRO A 26 -9.52 11.98 0.16
N ARG A 27 -8.58 11.11 0.55
CA ARG A 27 -7.26 11.03 -0.05
C ARG A 27 -6.61 9.66 0.09
N ILE A 28 -6.03 9.16 -0.99
CA ILE A 28 -5.22 7.95 -1.03
C ILE A 28 -3.82 8.30 -1.52
N LYS A 29 -2.83 8.01 -0.66
CA LYS A 29 -1.41 8.04 -1.03
C LYS A 29 -0.99 6.69 -1.59
N PHE A 30 -0.50 6.67 -2.82
CA PHE A 30 0.17 5.55 -3.47
C PHE A 30 1.65 5.61 -3.11
N ILE A 31 2.14 4.58 -2.40
CA ILE A 31 3.49 4.54 -1.87
C ILE A 31 4.28 3.46 -2.63
N PRO A 32 4.99 3.82 -3.71
CA PRO A 32 5.85 2.88 -4.42
C PRO A 32 7.02 2.46 -3.54
N CYS A 33 7.16 1.15 -3.34
CA CYS A 33 8.26 0.62 -2.54
C CYS A 33 9.58 0.62 -3.30
N GLN A 34 10.70 0.74 -2.56
CA GLN A 34 12.04 0.60 -3.10
C GLN A 34 12.30 -0.84 -3.52
N GLN A 35 12.10 -1.77 -2.58
CA GLN A 35 12.19 -3.20 -2.80
C GLN A 35 11.22 -3.92 -1.86
N GLN A 36 10.43 -4.85 -2.40
CA GLN A 36 9.56 -5.71 -1.58
C GLN A 36 10.37 -6.82 -0.95
N VAL A 37 10.20 -7.01 0.37
CA VAL A 37 10.94 -8.02 1.16
C VAL A 37 10.65 -9.45 0.70
N LEU A 38 9.38 -9.75 0.37
CA LEU A 38 8.91 -11.12 0.09
C LEU A 38 8.91 -11.49 -1.40
N LYS A 39 9.31 -10.59 -2.31
CA LYS A 39 9.41 -10.90 -3.73
C LYS A 39 10.83 -11.34 -4.08
N ILE A 40 10.92 -12.44 -4.83
CA ILE A 40 12.19 -13.02 -5.32
C ILE A 40 12.76 -12.17 -6.46
N GLN A 41 11.91 -11.62 -7.31
CA GLN A 41 12.34 -10.82 -8.46
C GLN A 41 12.46 -9.35 -8.07
N ALA A 42 13.59 -8.74 -8.45
CA ALA A 42 13.76 -7.30 -8.37
C ALA A 42 12.75 -6.61 -9.30
N PRO A 43 12.12 -5.51 -8.87
CA PRO A 43 11.19 -4.78 -9.71
C PRO A 43 11.91 -4.04 -10.85
N LEU A 44 11.18 -3.52 -11.84
CA LEU A 44 11.72 -2.51 -12.75
C LEU A 44 12.34 -1.33 -11.99
N ASP A 45 13.22 -0.60 -12.67
CA ASP A 45 13.85 0.60 -12.12
C ASP A 45 12.83 1.56 -11.51
N GLN A 46 13.16 2.10 -10.33
CA GLN A 46 12.28 2.98 -9.58
C GLN A 46 11.80 4.19 -10.39
N ILE A 47 12.64 4.73 -11.29
CA ILE A 47 12.33 5.89 -12.12
C ILE A 47 11.17 5.56 -13.04
N HIS A 48 11.19 4.39 -13.67
CA HIS A 48 10.13 3.96 -14.57
C HIS A 48 8.82 3.67 -13.82
N ARG A 49 8.88 2.97 -12.69
CA ARG A 49 7.70 2.67 -11.87
C ARG A 49 7.04 3.95 -11.35
N LEU A 50 7.85 4.90 -10.87
CA LEU A 50 7.37 6.19 -10.40
C LEU A 50 6.74 7.01 -11.52
N ALA A 51 7.39 7.08 -12.69
CA ALA A 51 6.87 7.81 -13.85
C ALA A 51 5.52 7.23 -14.32
N MET A 52 5.43 5.90 -14.46
CA MET A 52 4.17 5.24 -14.82
C MET A 52 3.07 5.46 -13.79
N LEU A 53 3.41 5.40 -12.49
CA LEU A 53 2.45 5.66 -11.42
C LEU A 53 1.92 7.09 -11.45
N LYS A 54 2.80 8.09 -11.60
CA LYS A 54 2.40 9.50 -11.71
C LYS A 54 1.46 9.72 -12.90
N LEU A 55 1.80 9.18 -14.07
CA LEU A 55 0.95 9.25 -15.26
C LEU A 55 -0.41 8.57 -15.06
N ALA A 56 -0.45 7.43 -14.36
CA ALA A 56 -1.68 6.68 -14.16
C ALA A 56 -2.68 7.34 -13.20
N ILE A 57 -2.21 8.21 -12.30
CA ILE A 57 -3.07 8.92 -11.33
C ILE A 57 -3.28 10.39 -11.66
N ASP A 58 -2.67 10.90 -12.73
CA ASP A 58 -2.75 12.31 -13.09
C ASP A 58 -4.20 12.75 -13.33
N GLY A 59 -4.57 13.91 -12.80
CA GLY A 59 -5.93 14.44 -12.87
C GLY A 59 -6.99 13.71 -12.03
N VAL A 60 -6.65 12.64 -11.31
CA VAL A 60 -7.61 11.92 -10.44
C VAL A 60 -7.69 12.57 -9.06
N GLN A 61 -8.81 13.21 -8.77
CA GLN A 61 -9.02 13.87 -7.47
C GLN A 61 -8.90 12.88 -6.30
N GLY A 62 -8.11 13.27 -5.29
CA GLY A 62 -7.89 12.47 -4.09
C GLY A 62 -6.78 11.44 -4.21
N PHE A 63 -6.15 11.27 -5.37
CA PHE A 63 -4.97 10.41 -5.52
C PHE A 63 -3.68 11.24 -5.41
N GLU A 64 -2.70 10.72 -4.69
CA GLU A 64 -1.37 11.32 -4.56
C GLU A 64 -0.28 10.23 -4.60
N VAL A 65 0.90 10.55 -5.12
CA VAL A 65 2.10 9.71 -4.93
C VAL A 65 2.84 10.16 -3.67
N ASP A 66 3.32 9.20 -2.89
CA ASP A 66 4.24 9.44 -1.78
C ASP A 66 5.53 8.64 -1.98
N GLU A 67 6.60 9.35 -2.32
CA GLU A 67 7.88 8.76 -2.72
C GLU A 67 8.77 8.37 -1.53
N ARG A 68 8.27 8.43 -0.29
CA ARG A 68 9.09 8.26 0.92
C ARG A 68 9.87 6.95 0.95
N GLU A 69 9.32 5.87 0.40
CA GLU A 69 9.99 4.57 0.39
C GLU A 69 11.12 4.54 -0.64
N LEU A 70 10.97 5.23 -1.78
CA LEU A 70 12.01 5.34 -2.81
C LEU A 70 13.23 6.15 -2.34
N ASN A 71 13.02 7.04 -1.38
CA ASN A 71 14.06 7.89 -0.80
C ASN A 71 14.75 7.27 0.44
N ARG A 72 14.50 5.98 0.72
CA ARG A 72 15.12 5.24 1.82
C ARG A 72 15.93 4.05 1.29
N PRO A 73 16.94 3.58 2.05
CA PRO A 73 17.62 2.33 1.74
C PRO A 73 16.64 1.16 1.63
N ALA A 74 16.92 0.21 0.74
CA ALA A 74 16.19 -1.04 0.64
C ALA A 74 16.49 -1.98 1.82
N PRO A 75 15.57 -2.91 2.17
CA PRO A 75 14.22 -3.05 1.62
C PRO A 75 13.21 -2.10 2.28
N SER A 76 12.01 -1.98 1.71
CA SER A 76 10.94 -1.17 2.30
C SER A 76 10.09 -2.00 3.26
N TYR A 77 9.98 -1.56 4.52
CA TYR A 77 9.12 -2.17 5.52
C TYR A 77 7.88 -1.31 5.79
N THR A 78 6.69 -1.93 5.70
CA THR A 78 5.41 -1.25 5.93
C THR A 78 5.34 -0.59 7.31
N VAL A 79 5.91 -1.23 8.35
CA VAL A 79 5.91 -0.69 9.72
C VAL A 79 6.66 0.65 9.79
N ASP A 80 7.81 0.79 9.13
CA ASP A 80 8.60 2.03 9.10
C ASP A 80 7.87 3.15 8.35
N THR A 81 7.14 2.77 7.29
CA THR A 81 6.29 3.69 6.53
C THR A 81 5.13 4.20 7.36
N LEU A 82 4.40 3.30 8.05
CA LEU A 82 3.27 3.66 8.90
C LEU A 82 3.70 4.43 10.15
N GLN A 83 4.85 4.12 10.75
CA GLN A 83 5.42 4.91 11.86
C GLN A 83 5.74 6.34 11.41
N ALA A 84 6.34 6.51 10.23
CA ALA A 84 6.61 7.84 9.69
C ALA A 84 5.32 8.61 9.41
N LEU A 85 4.29 7.95 8.85
CA LEU A 85 2.98 8.56 8.63
C LEU A 85 2.28 8.91 9.95
N ARG A 86 2.35 8.05 10.98
CA ARG A 86 1.76 8.32 12.29
C ARG A 86 2.40 9.52 12.98
N LYS A 87 3.71 9.73 12.80
CA LYS A 87 4.41 10.93 13.28
C LYS A 87 3.93 12.21 12.56
N GLU A 88 3.69 12.13 11.25
CA GLU A 88 3.21 13.24 10.43
C GLU A 88 1.73 13.56 10.73
N TYR A 89 0.92 12.52 10.99
CA TYR A 89 -0.51 12.61 11.22
C TYR A 89 -0.89 11.97 12.58
N PRO A 90 -0.51 12.57 13.72
CA PRO A 90 -0.64 11.95 15.04
C PRO A 90 -2.09 11.62 15.39
N THR A 91 -3.03 12.49 15.03
CA THR A 91 -4.44 12.40 15.41
C THR A 91 -5.37 11.92 14.29
N HIS A 92 -4.87 11.78 13.05
CA HIS A 92 -5.74 11.37 11.94
C HIS A 92 -5.85 9.85 11.89
N PRO A 93 -7.03 9.28 11.61
CA PRO A 93 -7.15 7.88 11.26
C PRO A 93 -6.30 7.59 10.02
N LEU A 94 -5.44 6.58 10.10
CA LEU A 94 -4.67 6.09 8.98
C LEU A 94 -5.26 4.76 8.55
N CYS A 95 -5.41 4.57 7.25
CA CYS A 95 -5.86 3.31 6.68
C CYS A 95 -4.79 2.75 5.74
N PHE A 96 -4.43 1.48 5.92
CA PHE A 96 -3.53 0.76 5.04
C PHE A 96 -4.32 -0.21 4.18
N ILE A 97 -4.35 0.07 2.87
CA ILE A 97 -5.06 -0.74 1.87
C ILE A 97 -4.12 -1.83 1.36
N LEU A 98 -4.54 -3.09 1.47
CA LEU A 98 -3.84 -4.26 0.96
C LEU A 98 -4.80 -5.27 0.33
N GLY A 99 -4.33 -6.04 -0.65
CA GLY A 99 -5.12 -7.12 -1.25
C GLY A 99 -5.15 -8.37 -0.37
N GLY A 100 -6.16 -9.21 -0.55
CA GLY A 100 -6.31 -10.48 0.18
C GLY A 100 -5.08 -11.39 0.13
N ASP A 101 -4.38 -11.46 -1.00
CA ASP A 101 -3.15 -12.27 -1.13
C ASP A 101 -2.01 -11.77 -0.22
N ALA A 102 -1.87 -10.45 -0.09
CA ALA A 102 -0.90 -9.83 0.81
C ALA A 102 -1.31 -10.01 2.29
N ALA A 103 -2.62 -9.97 2.56
CA ALA A 103 -3.16 -10.21 3.91
C ALA A 103 -2.87 -11.63 4.41
N LYS A 104 -2.90 -12.65 3.52
CA LYS A 104 -2.58 -14.04 3.88
C LYS A 104 -1.16 -14.23 4.42
N SER A 105 -0.20 -13.40 3.97
CA SER A 105 1.20 -13.46 4.43
C SER A 105 1.55 -12.37 5.43
N LEU A 106 0.57 -11.65 5.99
CA LEU A 106 0.82 -10.51 6.89
C LEU A 106 1.71 -10.88 8.08
N GLU A 107 1.53 -12.08 8.65
CA GLU A 107 2.33 -12.57 9.78
C GLU A 107 3.83 -12.74 9.49
N GLN A 108 4.19 -12.80 8.20
CA GLN A 108 5.58 -12.88 7.75
C GLN A 108 6.22 -11.48 7.61
N TRP A 109 5.44 -10.41 7.77
CA TRP A 109 5.93 -9.05 7.61
C TRP A 109 6.69 -8.62 8.86
N TYR A 110 7.74 -7.83 8.64
CA TYR A 110 8.56 -7.28 9.71
C TYR A 110 7.71 -6.45 10.69
N HIS A 111 7.69 -6.86 11.96
CA HIS A 111 6.87 -6.27 13.03
C HIS A 111 5.38 -6.11 12.68
N TRP A 112 4.79 -7.10 12.03
CA TRP A 112 3.38 -7.06 11.63
C TRP A 112 2.36 -6.73 12.74
N PRO A 113 2.51 -7.14 14.02
CA PRO A 113 1.52 -6.80 15.03
C PRO A 113 1.43 -5.30 15.29
N ALA A 114 2.54 -4.57 15.11
CA ALA A 114 2.55 -3.12 15.30
C ALA A 114 1.71 -2.38 14.24
N LEU A 115 1.35 -3.03 13.13
CA LEU A 115 0.54 -2.39 12.08
C LEU A 115 -0.85 -2.01 12.59
N PHE A 116 -1.44 -2.79 13.50
CA PHE A 116 -2.77 -2.53 14.07
C PHE A 116 -2.80 -1.31 14.99
N ASP A 117 -1.67 -0.99 15.64
CA ASP A 117 -1.54 0.22 16.45
C ASP A 117 -1.32 1.47 15.60
N LEU A 118 -0.83 1.29 14.36
CA LEU A 118 -0.43 2.39 13.48
C LEU A 118 -1.54 2.79 12.50
N ALA A 119 -2.33 1.83 12.00
CA ALA A 119 -3.37 2.07 11.00
C ALA A 119 -4.48 1.00 11.05
N HIS A 120 -5.67 1.37 10.58
CA HIS A 120 -6.72 0.42 10.23
C HIS A 120 -6.36 -0.31 8.93
N LEU A 121 -6.54 -1.63 8.91
CA LEU A 121 -6.29 -2.41 7.70
C LEU A 121 -7.56 -2.48 6.85
N ILE A 122 -7.46 -2.10 5.58
CA ILE A 122 -8.52 -2.28 4.57
C ILE A 122 -8.08 -3.42 3.65
N ILE A 123 -8.66 -4.60 3.87
CA ILE A 123 -8.36 -5.80 3.11
C ILE A 123 -9.34 -5.90 1.96
N VAL A 124 -8.80 -5.93 0.73
CA VAL A 124 -9.61 -5.99 -0.48
C VAL A 124 -9.57 -7.40 -1.03
N SER A 125 -10.70 -8.10 -0.95
CA SER A 125 -10.88 -9.43 -1.53
C SER A 125 -10.79 -9.36 -3.05
N ARG A 126 -10.12 -10.35 -3.64
CA ARG A 126 -10.21 -10.65 -5.07
C ARG A 126 -10.97 -11.97 -5.21
N PRO A 127 -11.68 -12.23 -6.32
CA PRO A 127 -12.49 -13.44 -6.47
C PRO A 127 -11.73 -14.76 -6.21
N ALA A 128 -10.41 -14.78 -6.41
CA ALA A 128 -9.54 -15.94 -6.16
C ALA A 128 -9.02 -16.05 -4.70
N ALA A 129 -9.29 -15.06 -3.85
CA ALA A 129 -8.78 -15.00 -2.48
C ALA A 129 -9.93 -14.84 -1.49
N ASP A 130 -10.32 -15.95 -0.87
CA ASP A 130 -11.18 -15.95 0.30
C ASP A 130 -10.44 -15.28 1.47
N VAL A 131 -11.01 -14.18 1.98
CA VAL A 131 -10.46 -13.41 3.12
C VAL A 131 -11.17 -13.74 4.43
N THR A 132 -12.18 -14.62 4.41
CA THR A 132 -12.92 -15.02 5.60
C THR A 132 -12.14 -16.00 6.49
N GLN A 133 -10.99 -16.50 6.02
CA GLN A 133 -10.11 -17.45 6.71
C GLN A 133 -8.69 -16.90 6.83
N LEU A 134 -8.52 -15.69 7.37
CA LEU A 134 -7.17 -15.17 7.69
C LEU A 134 -6.75 -15.70 9.07
N PRO A 135 -5.53 -16.24 9.22
CA PRO A 135 -5.11 -16.94 10.45
C PRO A 135 -4.91 -16.02 11.66
N TRP A 136 -4.96 -14.71 11.45
CA TRP A 136 -4.69 -13.67 12.45
C TRP A 136 -5.92 -12.78 12.76
N LEU A 137 -7.05 -13.02 12.08
CA LEU A 137 -8.35 -12.45 12.46
C LEU A 137 -8.93 -13.26 13.62
#